data_AF-A0A933LP18-F1
#
_entry.id   AF-A0A933LP18-F1
#
_cell.length_a   1.000
_cell.length_b   1.000
_cell.length_c   1.000
_cell.angle_alpha   90.00
_cell.angle_beta   90.00
_cell.angle_gamma   90.00
#
_symmetry.space_group_name_H-M   'P 1'
#
loop_
_entity.id
_entity.type
_entity.pdbx_description
1 polymer ?
#
loop_
_entity_poly.entity_id
_entity_poly.type
_entity_poly.pdbx_seq_one_letter_code
_entity_poly.pdbx_strand_id
1 'polypeptide(L)'
;MLGHRTLFRSEYLSAMGFTYPGGRPRVILSKEVRRIGPVMMREMTDALLDFQGLKRGDVKAWVLHSAGRRVIEQAQKLLGLSEADVAPSRVVLRRYGTMSSATVVFVLEELIRTSEPSPGDWGVMIALGPGFAAEGALLRW
;
A
#
# COMPACT_ATOMS: atom_id res chain seq x y z
N MET A 1 -12.08 -16.34 5.60
CA MET A 1 -12.62 -15.69 4.38
C MET A 1 -11.60 -14.66 3.95
N LEU A 2 -11.20 -14.58 2.68
CA LEU A 2 -10.31 -13.49 2.26
C LEU A 2 -10.99 -12.14 2.52
N GLY A 3 -10.37 -11.31 3.36
CA GLY A 3 -10.94 -10.04 3.80
C GLY A 3 -10.36 -8.88 3.02
N HIS A 4 -11.19 -7.87 2.76
CA HIS A 4 -10.76 -6.55 2.31
C HIS A 4 -11.34 -5.49 3.22
N ARG A 5 -10.69 -4.32 3.28
CA ARG A 5 -11.09 -3.18 4.10
C ARG A 5 -10.70 -1.87 3.41
N THR A 6 -11.50 -0.86 3.69
CA THR A 6 -11.20 0.54 3.37
C THR A 6 -11.00 1.30 4.68
N LEU A 7 -9.90 2.01 4.81
CA LEU A 7 -9.69 3.00 5.88
C LEU A 7 -9.72 4.40 5.27
N PHE A 8 -10.74 5.17 5.64
CA PHE A 8 -10.91 6.55 5.21
C PHE A 8 -10.67 7.51 6.37
N ARG A 9 -10.00 8.64 6.09
CA ARG A 9 -9.69 9.69 7.07
C ARG A 9 -10.04 11.07 6.50
N SER A 10 -11.24 11.53 6.83
CA SER A 10 -11.78 12.80 6.35
C SER A 10 -10.93 14.02 6.76
N GLU A 11 -10.23 13.94 7.89
CA GLU A 11 -9.33 14.98 8.37
C GLU A 11 -8.12 15.21 7.45
N TYR A 12 -7.85 14.27 6.52
CA TYR A 12 -6.75 14.34 5.57
C TYR A 12 -7.22 14.55 4.11
N LEU A 13 -8.46 14.99 3.89
CA LEU A 13 -9.01 15.29 2.55
C LEU A 13 -8.13 16.24 1.74
N SER A 14 -7.52 17.24 2.40
CA SER A 14 -6.63 18.22 1.76
C SER A 14 -5.21 17.69 1.49
N ALA A 15 -4.86 16.50 2.01
CA ALA A 15 -3.53 15.94 1.86
C ALA A 15 -3.30 15.32 0.48
N MET A 16 -4.33 14.74 -0.13
CA MET A 16 -4.24 14.14 -1.46
C MET A 16 -5.60 14.17 -2.18
N GLY A 17 -5.62 14.68 -3.40
CA GLY A 17 -6.88 14.90 -4.12
C GLY A 17 -6.69 15.48 -5.52
N PHE A 18 -7.80 15.94 -6.08
CA PHE A 18 -7.84 16.65 -7.36
C PHE A 18 -8.62 17.95 -7.21
N THR A 19 -8.12 19.00 -7.86
CA THR A 19 -8.83 20.27 -8.06
C THR A 19 -8.99 20.52 -9.55
N TYR A 20 -9.97 21.35 -9.92
CA TYR A 20 -10.30 21.60 -11.33
C TYR A 20 -10.31 23.10 -11.67
N PRO A 21 -9.21 23.85 -11.45
CA PRO A 21 -9.16 25.26 -11.82
C PRO A 21 -9.33 25.40 -13.35
N GLY A 22 -10.36 26.12 -13.79
CA GLY A 22 -10.68 26.25 -15.21
C GLY A 22 -11.04 24.92 -15.90
N GLY A 23 -11.56 23.94 -15.15
CA GLY A 23 -12.00 22.65 -15.67
C GLY A 23 -10.90 21.62 -15.94
N ARG A 24 -9.62 21.95 -15.66
CA ARG A 24 -8.49 21.03 -15.87
C ARG A 24 -8.07 20.36 -14.55
N PRO A 25 -7.86 19.03 -14.53
CA PRO A 25 -7.46 18.33 -13.32
C PRO A 25 -6.06 18.76 -12.87
N ARG A 26 -5.92 19.06 -11.58
CA ARG A 26 -4.66 19.32 -10.90
C ARG A 26 -4.58 18.47 -9.64
N VAL A 27 -3.51 17.69 -9.53
CA VAL A 27 -3.23 16.85 -8.35
C VAL A 27 -2.89 17.73 -7.15
N ILE A 28 -3.55 17.48 -6.03
CA ILE A 28 -3.11 17.90 -4.70
C ILE A 28 -2.29 16.75 -4.12
N LEU A 29 -1.05 17.03 -3.72
CA LEU A 29 -0.21 16.07 -3.00
C LEU A 29 0.61 16.81 -1.94
N SER A 30 0.10 16.80 -0.71
CA SER A 30 0.78 17.39 0.45
C SER A 30 2.00 16.56 0.87
N LYS A 31 3.01 17.25 1.42
CA LYS A 31 4.18 16.59 2.03
C LYS A 31 3.78 15.71 3.22
N GLU A 32 2.66 16.02 3.88
CA GLU A 32 2.12 15.26 5.03
C GLU A 32 1.80 13.80 4.70
N VAL A 33 1.53 13.46 3.42
CA VAL A 33 1.29 12.07 3.00
C VAL A 33 2.47 11.16 3.37
N ARG A 34 3.70 11.70 3.44
CA ARG A 34 4.90 10.95 3.85
C ARG A 34 4.86 10.51 5.32
N ARG A 35 4.11 11.24 6.16
CA ARG A 35 3.92 10.96 7.58
C ARG A 35 2.65 10.12 7.80
N ILE A 36 1.56 10.45 7.11
CA ILE A 36 0.24 9.84 7.30
C ILE A 36 0.17 8.45 6.65
N GLY A 37 0.65 8.32 5.40
CA GLY A 37 0.56 7.10 4.61
C GLY A 37 1.12 5.85 5.30
N PRO A 38 2.34 5.88 5.85
CA PRO A 38 2.93 4.73 6.55
C PRO A 38 2.12 4.28 7.77
N VAL A 39 1.56 5.24 8.52
CA VAL A 39 0.73 4.95 9.70
C VAL A 39 -0.58 4.28 9.28
N MET A 40 -1.22 4.78 8.21
CA MET A 40 -2.43 4.17 7.66
C MET A 40 -2.19 2.78 7.08
N MET A 41 -1.03 2.54 6.45
CA MET A 41 -0.65 1.20 5.99
C MET A 41 -0.49 0.22 7.16
N ARG A 42 0.12 0.65 8.26
CA ARG A 42 0.24 -0.15 9.48
C ARG A 42 -1.14 -0.46 10.06
N GLU A 43 -1.98 0.55 10.23
CA GLU A 43 -3.33 0.38 10.76
C GLU A 43 -4.19 -0.55 9.88
N MET A 44 -4.11 -0.39 8.56
CA MET A 44 -4.79 -1.29 7.62
C MET A 44 -4.31 -2.73 7.77
N THR A 45 -3.00 -2.94 7.88
CA THR A 45 -2.42 -4.27 8.10
C THR A 45 -2.97 -4.89 9.37
N ASP A 46 -2.91 -4.16 10.49
CA ASP A 46 -3.38 -4.65 11.79
C ASP A 46 -4.88 -5.01 11.71
N ALA A 47 -5.71 -4.16 11.11
CA ALA A 47 -7.14 -4.40 10.95
C ALA A 47 -7.49 -5.60 10.04
N LEU A 48 -6.66 -5.88 9.02
CA LEU A 48 -6.83 -7.06 8.15
C LEU A 48 -6.43 -8.34 8.88
N LEU A 49 -5.30 -8.32 9.58
CA LEU A 49 -4.78 -9.49 10.29
C LEU A 49 -5.66 -9.86 11.47
N ASP A 50 -6.08 -8.89 12.29
CA ASP A 50 -6.98 -9.11 13.42
C ASP A 50 -8.31 -9.74 12.96
N PHE A 51 -8.82 -9.33 11.80
CA PHE A 51 -10.05 -9.89 11.23
C PHE A 51 -9.94 -11.37 10.86
N GLN A 52 -8.74 -11.86 10.54
CA GLN A 52 -8.49 -13.29 10.26
C GLN A 52 -7.78 -14.02 11.41
N GLY A 53 -7.54 -13.36 12.55
CA GLY A 53 -6.78 -13.94 13.66
C GLY A 53 -5.32 -14.26 13.32
N LEU A 54 -4.74 -13.52 12.36
CA LEU A 54 -3.36 -13.69 11.91
C LEU A 54 -2.40 -12.79 12.67
N LYS A 55 -1.13 -13.16 12.71
CA LYS A 55 -0.03 -12.33 13.17
C LYS A 55 0.79 -11.85 11.98
N ARG A 56 1.53 -10.75 12.15
CA ARG A 56 2.40 -10.22 11.07
C ARG A 56 3.40 -11.26 10.54
N GLY A 57 3.92 -12.13 11.41
CA GLY A 57 4.86 -13.21 11.02
C GLY A 57 4.26 -14.29 10.12
N ASP A 58 2.93 -14.37 10.03
CA ASP A 58 2.22 -15.29 9.14
C ASP A 58 2.18 -14.78 7.69
N VAL A 59 2.44 -13.48 7.48
CA VAL A 59 2.44 -12.84 6.16
C VAL A 59 3.80 -13.05 5.49
N LYS A 60 3.78 -13.65 4.30
CA LYS A 60 4.98 -13.91 3.47
C LYS A 60 5.07 -13.04 2.23
N ALA A 61 3.97 -12.39 1.83
CA ALA A 61 3.92 -11.56 0.64
C ALA A 61 3.41 -10.14 0.95
N TRP A 62 4.16 -9.11 0.56
CA TRP A 62 3.84 -7.71 0.80
C TRP A 62 3.74 -6.91 -0.50
N VAL A 63 2.53 -6.47 -0.83
CA VAL A 63 2.25 -5.64 -2.01
C VAL A 63 1.88 -4.24 -1.54
N LEU A 64 2.85 -3.32 -1.54
CA LEU A 64 2.66 -1.97 -1.01
C LEU A 64 2.72 -0.92 -2.12
N HIS A 65 1.61 -0.23 -2.34
CA HIS A 65 1.52 0.90 -3.26
C HIS A 65 1.30 2.23 -2.52
N SER A 66 2.08 3.23 -2.89
CA SER A 66 1.92 4.62 -2.44
C SER A 66 2.33 5.63 -3.50
N ALA A 67 2.06 6.91 -3.24
CA ALA A 67 2.48 8.04 -4.08
C ALA A 67 3.99 8.34 -4.06
N GLY A 68 4.83 7.58 -3.33
CA GLY A 68 6.27 7.79 -3.41
C GLY A 68 7.14 6.93 -2.50
N ARG A 69 8.41 6.77 -2.90
CA ARG A 69 9.43 5.93 -2.24
C ARG A 69 9.53 6.10 -0.72
N ARG A 70 9.50 7.34 -0.23
CA ARG A 70 9.64 7.63 1.22
C ARG A 70 8.50 7.04 2.05
N VAL A 71 7.30 6.90 1.50
CA VAL A 71 6.18 6.27 2.22
C VAL A 71 6.47 4.78 2.41
N ILE A 72 6.93 4.09 1.36
CA ILE A 72 7.31 2.67 1.44
C ILE A 72 8.45 2.45 2.44
N GLU A 73 9.48 3.29 2.43
CA GLU A 73 10.60 3.19 3.37
C GLU A 73 10.19 3.35 4.85
N GLN A 74 9.21 4.22 5.12
CA GLN A 74 8.69 4.39 6.48
C GLN A 74 7.71 3.27 6.84
N ALA A 75 6.87 2.83 5.92
CA ALA A 75 5.97 1.70 6.12
C ALA A 75 6.75 0.44 6.45
N GLN A 76 7.85 0.18 5.73
CA GLN A 76 8.79 -0.90 6.02
C GLN A 76 9.25 -0.89 7.49
N LYS A 77 9.69 0.26 8.00
CA LYS A 77 10.14 0.41 9.39
C LYS A 77 9.01 0.16 10.39
N LEU A 78 7.83 0.74 10.14
CA LEU A 78 6.68 0.64 11.05
C LEU A 78 6.08 -0.78 11.10
N LEU A 79 6.16 -1.51 10.00
CA LEU A 79 5.67 -2.88 9.88
C LEU A 79 6.72 -3.92 10.27
N GLY A 80 7.99 -3.53 10.39
CA GLY A 80 9.11 -4.44 10.69
C GLY A 80 9.50 -5.33 9.50
N LEU A 81 9.36 -4.81 8.28
CA LEU A 81 9.61 -5.54 7.04
C LEU A 81 11.08 -5.54 6.65
N SER A 82 11.52 -6.66 6.09
CA SER A 82 12.84 -6.79 5.50
C SER A 82 12.96 -6.00 4.20
N GLU A 83 14.20 -5.87 3.70
CA GLU A 83 14.44 -5.29 2.37
C GLU A 83 13.84 -6.14 1.25
N ALA A 84 13.75 -7.46 1.43
CA ALA A 84 13.16 -8.38 0.47
C ALA A 84 11.64 -8.17 0.35
N ASP A 85 10.96 -7.99 1.48
CA ASP A 85 9.50 -7.78 1.53
C ASP A 85 9.05 -6.56 0.71
N VAL A 86 9.83 -5.49 0.72
CA VAL A 86 9.50 -4.25 -0.01
C VAL A 86 10.19 -4.14 -1.37
N ALA A 87 11.01 -5.12 -1.75
CA ALA A 87 11.75 -5.10 -3.00
C ALA A 87 10.83 -4.99 -4.23
N PRO A 88 9.73 -5.76 -4.36
CA PRO A 88 8.82 -5.63 -5.52
C PRO A 88 8.26 -4.21 -5.65
N SER A 89 7.82 -3.63 -4.54
CA SER A 89 7.28 -2.27 -4.47
C SER A 89 8.30 -1.23 -4.95
N ARG A 90 9.57 -1.37 -4.53
CA ARG A 90 10.66 -0.48 -4.92
C ARG A 90 11.09 -0.67 -6.39
N VAL A 91 11.06 -1.91 -6.90
CA VAL A 91 11.40 -2.20 -8.30
C VAL A 91 10.40 -1.57 -9.24
N VAL A 92 9.10 -1.72 -8.97
CA VAL A 92 8.04 -1.11 -9.79
C VAL A 92 8.14 0.41 -9.77
N LEU A 93 8.29 1.03 -8.59
CA LEU A 93 8.49 2.48 -8.49
C LEU A 93 9.74 2.96 -9.25
N ARG A 94 10.84 2.18 -9.24
CA ARG A 94 12.06 2.53 -9.96
C ARG A 94 11.89 2.43 -11.47
N ARG A 95 11.19 1.40 -11.97
CA ARG A 95 11.03 1.14 -13.41
C ARG A 95 9.96 2.03 -14.05
N TYR A 96 8.85 2.26 -13.35
CA TYR A 96 7.65 2.85 -13.93
C TYR A 96 7.16 4.12 -13.23
N GLY A 97 7.74 4.48 -12.08
CA GLY A 97 7.17 5.53 -11.23
C GLY A 97 5.81 5.13 -10.65
N THR A 98 4.98 6.14 -10.35
CA THR A 98 3.58 5.90 -9.94
C THR A 98 2.66 6.01 -11.14
N MET A 99 1.98 4.92 -11.45
CA MET A 99 0.99 4.80 -12.54
C MET A 99 -0.44 4.87 -12.01
N SER A 100 -0.67 5.63 -10.93
CA SER A 100 -1.93 5.65 -10.19
C SER A 100 -2.32 4.23 -9.72
N SER A 101 -3.60 3.87 -9.77
CA SER A 101 -4.16 2.59 -9.31
C SER A 101 -3.49 1.36 -9.91
N ALA A 102 -3.05 1.40 -11.17
CA ALA A 102 -2.41 0.26 -11.83
C ALA A 102 -1.13 -0.20 -11.12
N THR A 103 -0.46 0.72 -10.41
CA THR A 103 0.82 0.44 -9.73
C THR A 103 0.73 -0.75 -8.78
N VAL A 104 -0.37 -0.91 -8.02
CA VAL A 104 -0.48 -2.00 -7.02
C VAL A 104 -0.50 -3.38 -7.69
N VAL A 105 -1.11 -3.49 -8.87
CA VAL A 105 -1.16 -4.73 -9.65
C VAL A 105 0.20 -5.06 -10.24
N PHE A 106 0.95 -4.06 -10.69
CA PHE A 106 2.33 -4.26 -11.16
C PHE A 106 3.26 -4.70 -10.01
N VAL A 107 3.02 -4.23 -8.78
CA VAL A 107 3.75 -4.71 -7.60
C VAL A 107 3.41 -6.17 -7.30
N LEU A 108 2.14 -6.54 -7.42
CA LEU A 108 1.71 -7.93 -7.26
C LEU A 108 2.35 -8.84 -8.33
N GLU A 109 2.35 -8.42 -9.59
CA GLU A 109 3.02 -9.14 -10.68
C GLU A 109 4.51 -9.32 -10.41
N GLU A 110 5.22 -8.25 -10.04
CA GLU A 110 6.64 -8.32 -9.73
C GLU A 110 6.91 -9.23 -8.52
N LEU A 111 6.04 -9.22 -7.51
CA LEU A 111 6.13 -10.12 -6.35
C LEU A 111 5.96 -11.57 -6.77
N ILE A 112 4.93 -11.91 -7.56
CA ILE A 112 4.70 -13.27 -8.06
C ILE A 112 5.93 -13.77 -8.84
N ARG A 113 6.52 -12.90 -9.66
CA ARG A 113 7.68 -13.23 -10.50
C ARG A 113 9.00 -13.40 -9.73
N THR A 114 9.15 -12.74 -8.58
CA THR A 114 10.47 -12.64 -7.91
C THR A 114 10.53 -13.21 -6.51
N SER A 115 9.39 -13.36 -5.84
CA SER A 115 9.30 -13.84 -4.47
C SER A 115 8.68 -15.23 -4.37
N GLU A 116 8.06 -15.73 -5.45
CA GLU A 116 7.52 -17.10 -5.58
C GLU A 116 6.80 -17.61 -4.31
N PRO A 117 5.74 -16.91 -3.85
CA PRO A 117 4.98 -17.35 -2.69
C PRO A 117 4.42 -18.76 -2.91
N SER A 118 4.47 -19.58 -1.86
CA SER A 118 4.03 -20.98 -1.90
C SER A 118 2.51 -21.10 -1.77
N PRO A 119 1.90 -22.18 -2.28
CA PRO A 119 0.50 -22.49 -1.99
C PRO A 119 0.26 -22.51 -0.49
N GLY A 120 -0.71 -21.75 -0.04
CA GLY A 120 -0.96 -21.55 1.36
C GLY A 120 -0.02 -20.53 2.04
N ASP A 121 0.54 -19.57 1.31
CA ASP A 121 1.13 -18.36 1.92
C ASP A 121 0.10 -17.23 2.04
N TRP A 122 0.20 -16.46 3.12
CA TRP A 122 -0.60 -15.25 3.31
C TRP A 122 0.12 -14.05 2.75
N GLY A 123 -0.63 -13.14 2.13
CA GLY A 123 -0.12 -11.83 1.75
C GLY A 123 -1.01 -10.68 2.19
N VAL A 124 -0.42 -9.50 2.22
CA VAL A 124 -1.09 -8.23 2.45
C VAL A 124 -0.86 -7.35 1.23
N MET A 125 -1.95 -6.82 0.67
CA MET A 125 -1.92 -5.83 -0.40
C MET A 125 -2.56 -4.54 0.07
N ILE A 126 -1.84 -3.42 -0.05
CA ILE A 126 -2.32 -2.10 0.39
C ILE A 126 -1.99 -1.04 -0.65
N ALA A 127 -2.98 -0.19 -0.95
CA ALA A 127 -2.84 0.98 -1.81
C ALA A 127 -3.33 2.24 -1.08
N LEU A 128 -2.60 3.35 -1.24
CA LEU A 128 -2.99 4.67 -0.73
C LEU A 128 -3.49 5.56 -1.87
N GLY A 129 -4.57 6.29 -1.64
CA GLY A 129 -5.17 7.17 -2.64
C GLY A 129 -5.88 8.41 -2.06
N PRO A 130 -6.40 9.27 -2.95
CA PRO A 130 -7.20 10.44 -2.58
C PRO A 130 -8.35 10.11 -1.64
N GLY A 131 -8.58 10.96 -0.64
CA GLY A 131 -9.60 10.74 0.39
C GLY A 131 -9.29 11.36 1.76
N PHE A 132 -8.11 11.25 2.37
CA PHE A 132 -7.04 10.28 2.11
C PHE A 132 -7.50 8.89 2.58
N ALA A 133 -7.29 7.87 1.75
CA ALA A 133 -7.76 6.52 1.99
C ALA A 133 -6.64 5.49 1.83
N ALA A 134 -6.73 4.42 2.62
CA ALA A 134 -6.01 3.17 2.39
C ALA A 134 -7.03 2.09 2.01
N GLU A 135 -6.78 1.41 0.90
CA GLU A 135 -7.48 0.19 0.52
C GLU A 135 -6.57 -1.00 0.82
N GLY A 136 -7.12 -2.05 1.43
CA GLY A 136 -6.36 -3.21 1.85
C GLY A 136 -7.09 -4.52 1.60
N ALA A 137 -6.33 -5.55 1.22
CA ALA A 137 -6.84 -6.90 1.05
C ALA A 137 -5.83 -7.94 1.56
N LEU A 138 -6.36 -9.02 2.13
CA LEU A 138 -5.58 -10.24 2.34
C LEU A 138 -5.57 -11.06 1.06
N LEU A 139 -4.39 -11.58 0.75
CA LEU A 139 -4.13 -12.49 -0.35
C LEU A 139 -3.82 -13.88 0.20
N ARG A 140 -4.16 -14.89 -0.59
CA ARG A 140 -3.83 -16.28 -0.32
C ARG A 140 -3.40 -16.92 -1.63
N TRP A 141 -2.22 -17.52 -1.63
CA TRP A 141 -1.74 -18.36 -2.72
C TRP A 141 -2.20 -19.80 -2.54
#